data_AF-A0A1R1SS97-F1
#
_entry.id   AF-A0A1R1SS97-F1
#
_cell.length_a   1.000
_cell.length_b   1.000
_cell.length_c   1.000
_cell.angle_alpha   90.00
_cell.angle_beta   90.00
_cell.angle_gamma   90.00
#
_symmetry.space_group_name_H-M   'P 1'
#
loop_
_entity.id
_entity.type
_entity.pdbx_description
1 polymer ?
#
loop_
_entity_poly.entity_id
_entity_poly.type
_entity_poly.pdbx_seq_one_letter_code
_entity_poly.pdbx_strand_id
1 'polypeptide(L)'
;MRDFRAITADRVRELAGQWAAVREGRSKDEADRLVRDCAERLAAEPAGELAYLWTLGLLMTAEHTGWLTGEGVEGAALVALDAADSALRERPCAHPLHPYEDDLDERHDHLARLLPLLRNGRSEAEDEQWRDPATKDQWLCPRNIAGYARVAIDIIDPGAVGDIPPRLPLIDARKARQLRSILWDHPHVDPAYELSDHAAALLAEPDGDSRAGLVVILNACRWYAVSGRIRGKWVLDEMIEALENALPGLDGEPCAHGPGEHPGTGEDPAALATVGVHLLSPGGRGVYERRGGVEGWRTPLEAWLCPVFLAGLAREALDHLRAGRDKLFGTRDTTHLDTEYLLPDGRIDIDTLTTTYRQSWVTEHEELVQNAALWAARRYAGGAGDARERAVLLLLACWAVDGMVIGIPGSVRGVLQEILESVDPAPLDAPCPHPGEHPWQGLERIAGRGYAVVGSPDDLIGAHLNHFCAPDDFPAPEESFAPDAWSCPRHLAGRARAALDVLREVKRDDGDGDDGGDGGDGDDGGHGGGGGEGPW
;
A
#
# COMPACT_ATOMS: atom_id res chain seq x y z
N MET A 1 -24.74 -13.89 44.60
CA MET A 1 -24.93 -12.46 44.90
C MET A 1 -23.68 -11.91 45.56
N ARG A 2 -22.69 -11.47 44.77
CA ARG A 2 -21.59 -10.64 45.29
C ARG A 2 -22.14 -9.21 45.42
N ASP A 3 -21.76 -8.53 46.49
CA ASP A 3 -22.24 -7.21 46.90
C ASP A 3 -21.78 -6.15 45.88
N PHE A 4 -22.65 -5.77 44.93
CA PHE A 4 -22.41 -4.74 43.90
C PHE A 4 -22.45 -3.30 44.47
N ARG A 5 -22.15 -3.11 45.76
CA ARG A 5 -22.10 -1.79 46.40
C ARG A 5 -20.92 -0.96 45.89
N ALA A 6 -21.29 0.06 45.10
CA ALA A 6 -20.59 1.28 44.73
C ALA A 6 -19.30 1.14 43.90
N ILE A 7 -19.45 0.89 42.59
CA ILE A 7 -18.41 1.29 41.63
C ILE A 7 -18.22 2.81 41.73
N THR A 8 -17.05 3.23 42.20
CA THR A 8 -16.67 4.64 42.36
C THR A 8 -16.26 5.27 41.03
N ALA A 9 -16.27 6.60 40.95
CA ALA A 9 -15.80 7.31 39.76
C ALA A 9 -14.33 6.99 39.41
N ASP A 10 -13.47 6.75 40.41
CA ASP A 10 -12.08 6.34 40.18
C ASP A 10 -11.98 4.95 39.58
N ARG A 11 -12.83 4.01 40.01
CA ARG A 11 -12.89 2.68 39.38
C ARG A 11 -13.43 2.76 37.95
N VAL A 12 -14.41 3.63 37.68
CA VAL A 12 -14.87 3.88 36.31
C VAL A 12 -13.74 4.45 35.44
N ARG A 13 -12.91 5.36 35.97
CA ARG A 13 -11.74 5.90 35.25
C ARG A 13 -10.73 4.82 34.91
N GLU A 14 -10.45 3.93 35.84
CA GLU A 14 -9.54 2.80 35.61
C GLU A 14 -10.07 1.87 34.51
N LEU A 15 -11.35 1.47 34.59
CA LEU A 15 -12.00 0.62 33.58
C LEU A 15 -12.02 1.28 32.20
N ALA A 16 -12.41 2.56 32.12
CA ALA A 16 -12.42 3.33 30.89
C ALA A 16 -11.03 3.41 30.25
N GLY A 17 -9.97 3.58 31.05
CA GLY A 17 -8.59 3.53 30.58
C GLY A 17 -8.18 2.14 30.07
N GLN A 18 -8.62 1.06 30.74
CA GLN A 18 -8.36 -0.31 30.31
C GLN A 18 -9.02 -0.63 28.97
N TRP A 19 -10.28 -0.22 28.78
CA TRP A 19 -11.01 -0.41 27.52
C TRP A 19 -10.44 0.45 26.39
N ALA A 20 -10.07 1.71 26.65
CA ALA A 20 -9.41 2.54 25.65
C ALA A 20 -8.09 1.90 25.18
N ALA A 21 -7.30 1.35 26.10
CA ALA A 21 -6.05 0.66 25.78
C ALA A 21 -6.24 -0.61 24.93
N VAL A 22 -7.45 -1.20 24.87
CA VAL A 22 -7.73 -2.31 23.95
C VAL A 22 -7.59 -1.84 22.49
N ARG A 23 -8.09 -0.64 22.16
CA ARG A 23 -7.94 -0.04 20.82
C ARG A 23 -6.49 0.33 20.49
N GLU A 24 -5.67 0.61 21.50
CA GLU A 24 -4.26 0.99 21.37
C GLU A 24 -3.29 -0.20 21.21
N GLY A 25 -3.80 -1.44 21.13
CA GLY A 25 -2.97 -2.63 20.85
C GLY A 25 -2.55 -3.43 22.08
N ARG A 26 -3.45 -3.56 23.08
CA ARG A 26 -3.28 -4.51 24.19
C ARG A 26 -3.15 -5.96 23.68
N SER A 27 -2.49 -6.83 24.46
CA SER A 27 -2.42 -8.26 24.11
C SER A 27 -3.82 -8.88 24.00
N LYS A 28 -4.00 -9.79 23.05
CA LYS A 28 -5.28 -10.44 22.74
C LYS A 28 -5.94 -11.05 23.99
N ASP A 29 -5.19 -11.81 24.78
CA ASP A 29 -5.74 -12.48 25.98
C ASP A 29 -6.20 -11.51 27.06
N GLU A 30 -5.56 -10.35 27.19
CA GLU A 30 -6.00 -9.32 28.13
C GLU A 30 -7.25 -8.59 27.62
N ALA A 31 -7.28 -8.26 26.33
CA ALA A 31 -8.46 -7.66 25.70
C ALA A 31 -9.68 -8.59 25.79
N ASP A 32 -9.53 -9.88 25.46
CA ASP A 32 -10.59 -10.88 25.55
C ASP A 32 -11.13 -11.03 26.98
N ARG A 33 -10.26 -10.97 27.99
CA ARG A 33 -10.69 -11.01 29.41
C ARG A 33 -11.53 -9.78 29.78
N LEU A 34 -11.16 -8.59 29.29
CA LEU A 34 -11.93 -7.36 29.53
C LEU A 34 -13.30 -7.41 28.85
N VAL A 35 -13.37 -7.91 27.62
CA VAL A 35 -14.64 -8.09 26.88
C VAL A 35 -15.54 -9.07 27.63
N ARG A 36 -15.01 -10.23 28.05
CA ARG A 36 -15.78 -11.23 28.82
C ARG A 36 -16.31 -10.67 30.14
N ASP A 37 -15.49 -9.96 30.92
CA ASP A 37 -15.96 -9.36 32.19
C ASP A 37 -17.09 -8.33 31.94
N CYS A 38 -17.02 -7.54 30.87
CA CYS A 38 -18.11 -6.64 30.50
C CYS A 38 -19.38 -7.40 30.10
N ALA A 39 -19.24 -8.41 29.24
CA ALA A 39 -20.35 -9.22 28.76
C ALA A 39 -21.05 -9.97 29.91
N GLU A 40 -20.29 -10.61 30.81
CA GLU A 40 -20.82 -11.33 31.97
C GLU A 40 -21.60 -10.40 32.92
N ARG A 41 -21.07 -9.20 33.17
CA ARG A 41 -21.73 -8.22 34.06
C ARG A 41 -22.98 -7.61 33.43
N LEU A 42 -22.94 -7.34 32.13
CA LEU A 42 -24.12 -6.85 31.41
C LEU A 42 -25.19 -7.93 31.32
N ALA A 43 -24.83 -9.17 31.02
CA ALA A 43 -25.77 -10.30 30.95
C ALA A 43 -26.42 -10.62 32.30
N ALA A 44 -25.72 -10.40 33.42
CA ALA A 44 -26.28 -10.60 34.75
C ALA A 44 -27.39 -9.60 35.11
N GLU A 45 -27.24 -8.33 34.69
CA GLU A 45 -28.19 -7.25 34.96
C GLU A 45 -28.37 -6.33 33.73
N PRO A 46 -29.00 -6.81 32.64
CA PRO A 46 -29.07 -6.10 31.36
C PRO A 46 -29.85 -4.78 31.43
N ALA A 47 -30.65 -4.62 32.48
CA ALA A 47 -31.47 -3.44 32.73
C ALA A 47 -31.17 -2.77 34.08
N GLY A 48 -30.08 -3.17 34.72
CA GLY A 48 -29.62 -2.69 36.03
C GLY A 48 -29.03 -1.28 35.98
N GLU A 49 -28.77 -0.69 37.15
CA GLU A 49 -28.24 0.68 37.28
C GLU A 49 -26.90 0.87 36.56
N LEU A 50 -26.10 -0.20 36.45
CA LEU A 50 -24.78 -0.17 35.81
C LEU A 50 -24.78 -0.69 34.37
N ALA A 51 -25.94 -0.99 33.78
CA ALA A 51 -26.03 -1.48 32.40
C ALA A 51 -25.37 -0.51 31.40
N TYR A 52 -25.49 0.79 31.63
CA TYR A 52 -24.83 1.82 30.81
C TYR A 52 -23.31 1.65 30.77
N LEU A 53 -22.69 1.34 31.91
CA LEU A 53 -21.24 1.26 32.05
C LEU A 53 -20.69 0.08 31.24
N TRP A 54 -21.34 -1.07 31.35
CA TRP A 54 -20.90 -2.29 30.65
C TRP A 54 -21.23 -2.24 29.16
N THR A 55 -22.37 -1.65 28.79
CA THR A 55 -22.71 -1.42 27.36
C THR A 55 -21.69 -0.52 26.69
N LEU A 56 -21.33 0.61 27.33
CA LEU A 56 -20.31 1.52 26.80
C LEU A 56 -18.90 0.91 26.85
N GLY A 57 -18.61 0.05 27.82
CA GLY A 57 -17.38 -0.74 27.84
C GLY A 57 -17.27 -1.68 26.63
N LEU A 58 -18.34 -2.43 26.32
CA LEU A 58 -18.42 -3.28 25.14
C LEU A 58 -18.36 -2.48 23.84
N LEU A 59 -18.97 -1.29 23.79
CA LEU A 59 -18.84 -0.37 22.65
C LEU A 59 -17.37 0.05 22.45
N MET A 60 -16.68 0.41 23.53
CA MET A 60 -15.26 0.80 23.48
C MET A 60 -14.33 -0.34 23.05
N THR A 61 -14.74 -1.59 23.25
CA THR A 61 -13.98 -2.79 22.85
C THR A 61 -14.57 -3.51 21.63
N ALA A 62 -15.62 -2.96 20.99
CA ALA A 62 -16.34 -3.63 19.91
C ALA A 62 -15.45 -3.90 18.70
N GLU A 63 -14.55 -2.96 18.38
CA GLU A 63 -13.56 -3.09 17.30
C GLU A 63 -12.65 -4.31 17.47
N HIS A 64 -12.11 -4.52 18.68
CA HIS A 64 -11.34 -5.73 19.00
C HIS A 64 -12.23 -6.97 18.93
N THR A 65 -13.48 -6.84 19.41
CA THR A 65 -14.40 -7.96 19.57
C THR A 65 -14.76 -8.63 18.24
N GLY A 66 -15.07 -7.83 17.21
CA GLY A 66 -15.43 -8.33 15.88
C GLY A 66 -14.28 -8.83 15.02
N TRP A 67 -13.01 -8.62 15.44
CA TRP A 67 -11.85 -8.84 14.55
C TRP A 67 -10.75 -9.73 15.13
N LEU A 68 -10.51 -9.67 16.44
CA LEU A 68 -9.27 -10.18 17.03
C LEU A 68 -9.51 -11.14 18.20
N THR A 69 -10.76 -11.52 18.47
CA THR A 69 -11.08 -12.34 19.65
C THR A 69 -10.75 -13.82 19.52
N GLY A 70 -10.58 -14.49 20.65
CA GLY A 70 -10.60 -15.94 20.76
C GLY A 70 -12.01 -16.51 20.74
N GLU A 71 -12.11 -17.82 20.49
CA GLU A 71 -13.37 -18.55 20.38
C GLU A 71 -14.34 -18.24 21.55
N GLY A 72 -15.58 -17.85 21.21
CA GLY A 72 -16.67 -17.64 22.16
C GLY A 72 -16.79 -16.26 22.83
N VAL A 73 -15.81 -15.34 22.66
CA VAL A 73 -15.89 -13.98 23.22
C VAL A 73 -16.94 -13.13 22.51
N GLU A 74 -16.90 -13.16 21.17
CA GLU A 74 -17.83 -12.44 20.30
C GLU A 74 -19.29 -12.79 20.61
N GLY A 75 -19.62 -14.08 20.61
CA GLY A 75 -20.97 -14.55 20.91
C GLY A 75 -21.45 -14.15 22.32
N ALA A 76 -20.58 -14.14 23.32
CA ALA A 76 -20.94 -13.69 24.67
C ALA A 76 -21.25 -12.18 24.70
N ALA A 77 -20.46 -11.37 23.99
CA ALA A 77 -20.70 -9.93 23.87
C ALA A 77 -22.02 -9.64 23.14
N LEU A 78 -22.26 -10.29 22.00
CA LEU A 78 -23.49 -10.14 21.22
C LEU A 78 -24.73 -10.49 22.05
N VAL A 79 -24.72 -11.63 22.76
CA VAL A 79 -25.85 -12.03 23.64
C VAL A 79 -26.09 -11.02 24.75
N ALA A 80 -25.04 -10.49 25.38
CA ALA A 80 -25.18 -9.50 26.45
C ALA A 80 -25.73 -8.16 25.94
N LEU A 81 -25.28 -7.71 24.76
CA LEU A 81 -25.74 -6.48 24.11
C LEU A 81 -27.20 -6.60 23.67
N ASP A 82 -27.59 -7.73 23.06
CA ASP A 82 -28.97 -7.99 22.65
C ASP A 82 -29.93 -8.03 23.85
N ALA A 83 -29.50 -8.65 24.96
CA ALA A 83 -30.25 -8.65 26.21
C ALA A 83 -30.45 -7.22 26.76
N ALA A 84 -29.43 -6.37 26.66
CA ALA A 84 -29.51 -4.97 27.08
C ALA A 84 -30.43 -4.14 26.17
N ASP A 85 -30.33 -4.26 24.85
CA ASP A 85 -31.27 -3.62 23.91
C ASP A 85 -32.70 -4.03 24.23
N SER A 86 -32.97 -5.33 24.26
CA SER A 86 -34.29 -5.89 24.54
C SER A 86 -34.90 -5.39 25.86
N ALA A 87 -34.08 -5.26 26.92
CA ALA A 87 -34.56 -4.86 28.24
C ALA A 87 -34.74 -3.34 28.42
N LEU A 88 -34.07 -2.52 27.60
CA LEU A 88 -34.02 -1.07 27.76
C LEU A 88 -34.79 -0.31 26.66
N ARG A 89 -34.91 -0.86 25.45
CA ARG A 89 -35.47 -0.18 24.27
C ARG A 89 -36.89 0.33 24.46
N GLU A 90 -37.76 -0.50 25.03
CA GLU A 90 -39.17 -0.18 25.25
C GLU A 90 -39.43 0.65 26.50
N ARG A 91 -38.38 1.01 27.26
CA ARG A 91 -38.55 1.88 28.42
C ARG A 91 -38.91 3.30 27.95
N PRO A 92 -39.88 3.96 28.62
CA PRO A 92 -40.27 5.31 28.28
C PRO A 92 -39.11 6.28 28.54
N CYS A 93 -38.87 7.19 27.59
CA CYS A 93 -37.88 8.26 27.71
C CYS A 93 -38.50 9.51 27.07
N ALA A 94 -38.33 10.67 27.71
CA ALA A 94 -38.92 11.93 27.28
C ALA A 94 -37.93 12.80 26.47
N HIS A 95 -36.69 12.34 26.29
CA HIS A 95 -35.68 13.07 25.55
C HIS A 95 -36.01 13.05 24.05
N PRO A 96 -35.97 14.21 23.37
CA PRO A 96 -36.26 14.29 21.94
C PRO A 96 -35.14 13.76 21.05
N LEU A 97 -33.92 13.68 21.58
CA LEU A 97 -32.70 13.24 20.89
C LEU A 97 -31.83 12.45 21.86
N HIS A 98 -31.06 11.51 21.31
CA HIS A 98 -30.17 10.65 22.09
C HIS A 98 -28.73 10.72 21.56
N PRO A 99 -27.73 10.73 22.45
CA PRO A 99 -26.32 10.76 22.05
C PRO A 99 -25.87 9.72 21.01
N TYR A 100 -26.47 8.54 20.97
CA TYR A 100 -26.14 7.51 19.98
C TYR A 100 -26.54 7.87 18.53
N GLU A 101 -27.44 8.84 18.34
CA GLU A 101 -27.97 9.27 17.04
C GLU A 101 -27.00 10.23 16.31
N ASP A 102 -26.04 10.81 17.03
CA ASP A 102 -25.03 11.73 16.50
C ASP A 102 -23.85 10.98 15.84
N ASP A 103 -22.89 11.72 15.27
CA ASP A 103 -21.66 11.13 14.73
C ASP A 103 -20.81 10.55 15.87
N LEU A 104 -20.78 9.22 15.98
CA LEU A 104 -20.04 8.57 17.03
C LEU A 104 -18.53 8.55 16.74
N ASP A 105 -18.09 8.65 15.49
CA ASP A 105 -16.65 8.54 15.20
C ASP A 105 -15.89 9.66 15.94
N GLU A 106 -16.51 10.85 16.03
CA GLU A 106 -16.02 11.97 16.84
C GLU A 106 -16.19 11.76 18.36
N ARG A 107 -17.21 11.01 18.80
CA ARG A 107 -17.52 10.80 20.22
C ARG A 107 -16.81 9.60 20.85
N HIS A 108 -16.46 8.59 20.06
CA HIS A 108 -15.87 7.34 20.53
C HIS A 108 -14.54 7.61 21.25
N ASP A 109 -13.73 8.52 20.71
CA ASP A 109 -12.45 8.94 21.29
C ASP A 109 -12.60 9.74 22.59
N HIS A 110 -13.81 10.17 22.93
CA HIS A 110 -14.10 10.93 24.14
C HIS A 110 -14.78 10.08 25.23
N LEU A 111 -15.27 8.88 24.92
CA LEU A 111 -15.97 8.01 25.88
C LEU A 111 -15.14 7.72 27.13
N ALA A 112 -13.84 7.48 26.97
CA ALA A 112 -12.93 7.20 28.09
C ALA A 112 -12.87 8.36 29.10
N ARG A 113 -13.03 9.60 28.61
CA ARG A 113 -13.05 10.82 29.44
C ARG A 113 -14.43 11.09 30.03
N LEU A 114 -15.51 10.78 29.32
CA LEU A 114 -16.89 11.05 29.73
C LEU A 114 -17.40 10.07 30.79
N LEU A 115 -17.05 8.79 30.69
CA LEU A 115 -17.54 7.73 31.58
C LEU A 115 -17.37 8.04 33.09
N PRO A 116 -16.20 8.51 33.57
CA PRO A 116 -16.03 8.86 34.99
C PRO A 116 -16.89 10.04 35.42
N LEU A 117 -17.17 10.98 34.50
CA LEU A 117 -17.98 12.16 34.78
C LEU A 117 -19.46 11.81 34.95
N LEU A 118 -19.96 10.78 34.23
CA LEU A 118 -21.32 10.26 34.42
C LEU A 118 -21.58 9.73 35.84
N ARG A 119 -20.53 9.31 36.56
CA ARG A 119 -20.64 8.72 37.91
C ARG A 119 -20.13 9.62 39.04
N ASN A 120 -19.65 10.83 38.75
CA ASN A 120 -19.02 11.68 39.76
C ASN A 120 -20.01 12.38 40.73
N GLY A 121 -21.32 12.18 40.54
CA GLY A 121 -22.37 12.71 41.41
C GLY A 121 -22.60 14.23 41.28
N ARG A 122 -21.93 14.91 40.35
CA ARG A 122 -22.15 16.33 40.04
C ARG A 122 -23.13 16.45 38.88
N SER A 123 -24.05 17.42 38.95
CA SER A 123 -24.84 17.81 37.78
C SER A 123 -23.95 18.39 36.68
N GLU A 124 -24.45 18.46 35.45
CA GLU A 124 -23.76 19.09 34.32
C GLU A 124 -23.42 20.57 34.58
N ALA A 125 -24.25 21.29 35.36
CA ALA A 125 -24.00 22.68 35.71
C ALA A 125 -22.88 22.85 36.75
N GLU A 126 -22.61 21.82 37.56
CA GLU A 126 -21.60 21.82 38.62
C GLU A 126 -20.27 21.17 38.17
N ASP A 127 -20.26 20.52 37.00
CA ASP A 127 -19.13 19.78 36.49
C ASP A 127 -18.43 20.53 35.36
N GLU A 128 -17.45 21.35 35.71
CA GLU A 128 -16.65 22.15 34.75
C GLU A 128 -15.91 21.30 33.70
N GLN A 129 -15.77 19.98 33.93
CA GLN A 129 -15.17 19.05 32.97
C GLN A 129 -16.19 18.51 31.96
N TRP A 130 -17.49 18.67 32.20
CA TRP A 130 -18.54 18.30 31.27
C TRP A 130 -18.64 19.31 30.13
N ARG A 131 -18.20 18.90 28.94
CA ARG A 131 -18.21 19.74 27.72
C ARG A 131 -19.08 19.16 26.60
N ASP A 132 -19.82 18.09 26.91
CA ASP A 132 -20.71 17.45 25.95
C ASP A 132 -22.02 18.24 25.84
N PRO A 133 -22.56 18.44 24.62
CA PRO A 133 -23.82 19.16 24.44
C PRO A 133 -25.03 18.38 24.98
N ALA A 134 -24.95 17.06 25.12
CA ALA A 134 -25.99 16.27 25.77
C ALA A 134 -25.82 16.31 27.29
N THR A 135 -26.93 16.20 28.02
CA THR A 135 -26.90 16.13 29.49
C THR A 135 -26.48 14.74 29.96
N LYS A 136 -25.99 14.64 31.21
CA LYS A 136 -25.68 13.35 31.83
C LYS A 136 -26.91 12.44 31.89
N ASP A 137 -28.09 13.01 32.08
CA ASP A 137 -29.38 12.29 32.08
C ASP A 137 -29.71 11.71 30.69
N GLN A 138 -29.44 12.44 29.61
CA GLN A 138 -29.57 11.91 28.24
C GLN A 138 -28.62 10.74 27.99
N TRP A 139 -27.37 10.84 28.46
CA TRP A 139 -26.39 9.77 28.34
C TRP A 139 -26.82 8.49 29.07
N LEU A 140 -27.43 8.63 30.25
CA LEU A 140 -27.89 7.51 31.07
C LEU A 140 -29.31 7.04 30.73
N CYS A 141 -30.05 7.72 29.83
CA CYS A 141 -31.40 7.29 29.45
C CYS A 141 -31.37 5.86 28.89
N PRO A 142 -32.32 4.98 29.30
CA PRO A 142 -32.42 3.61 28.79
C PRO A 142 -32.41 3.49 27.27
N ARG A 143 -33.09 4.39 26.56
CA ARG A 143 -33.12 4.38 25.09
C ARG A 143 -31.77 4.69 24.46
N ASN A 144 -30.98 5.58 25.09
CA ASN A 144 -29.63 5.86 24.62
C ASN A 144 -28.72 4.64 24.79
N ILE A 145 -28.83 3.95 25.93
CA ILE A 145 -28.04 2.74 26.20
C ILE A 145 -28.44 1.59 25.28
N ALA A 146 -29.73 1.40 25.02
CA ALA A 146 -30.20 0.46 24.00
C ALA A 146 -29.67 0.81 22.60
N GLY A 147 -29.66 2.10 22.23
CA GLY A 147 -29.05 2.58 21.00
C GLY A 147 -27.54 2.27 20.91
N TYR A 148 -26.77 2.49 21.98
CA TYR A 148 -25.36 2.12 22.01
C TYR A 148 -25.12 0.61 22.00
N ALA A 149 -26.01 -0.19 22.60
CA ALA A 149 -25.93 -1.64 22.49
C ALA A 149 -26.07 -2.09 21.04
N ARG A 150 -27.06 -1.54 20.31
CA ARG A 150 -27.27 -1.79 18.88
C ARG A 150 -26.10 -1.35 18.01
N VAL A 151 -25.51 -0.19 18.32
CA VAL A 151 -24.29 0.27 17.66
C VAL A 151 -23.11 -0.67 17.91
N ALA A 152 -22.91 -1.14 19.13
CA ALA A 152 -21.84 -2.09 19.44
C ALA A 152 -22.05 -3.43 18.73
N ILE A 153 -23.30 -3.91 18.63
CA ILE A 153 -23.66 -5.10 17.85
C ILE A 153 -23.27 -4.88 16.38
N ASP A 154 -23.65 -3.76 15.77
CA ASP A 154 -23.31 -3.46 14.36
C ASP A 154 -21.79 -3.32 14.12
N ILE A 155 -21.00 -2.87 15.11
CA ILE A 155 -19.54 -2.86 14.97
C ILE A 155 -18.97 -4.29 14.99
N ILE A 156 -19.54 -5.18 15.82
CA ILE A 156 -19.09 -6.56 15.97
C ILE A 156 -19.57 -7.43 14.79
N ASP A 157 -20.81 -7.25 14.36
CA ASP A 157 -21.49 -7.96 13.27
C ASP A 157 -22.16 -6.93 12.32
N PRO A 158 -21.40 -6.38 11.36
CA PRO A 158 -21.87 -5.30 10.47
C PRO A 158 -23.15 -5.62 9.72
N GLY A 159 -24.15 -4.74 9.85
CA GLY A 159 -25.46 -4.89 9.21
C GLY A 159 -26.46 -5.75 9.98
N ALA A 160 -26.09 -6.29 11.14
CA ALA A 160 -26.98 -7.11 11.96
C ALA A 160 -28.15 -6.32 12.58
N VAL A 161 -28.03 -4.99 12.70
CA VAL A 161 -29.02 -4.14 13.36
C VAL A 161 -29.47 -2.97 12.48
N GLY A 162 -30.78 -2.80 12.36
CA GLY A 162 -31.40 -1.61 11.76
C GLY A 162 -31.63 -0.46 12.74
N ASP A 163 -32.12 0.68 12.24
CA ASP A 163 -32.52 1.85 13.04
C ASP A 163 -31.39 2.45 13.92
N ILE A 164 -30.16 2.41 13.42
CA ILE A 164 -29.02 3.17 13.94
C ILE A 164 -28.49 4.12 12.85
N PRO A 165 -27.80 5.22 13.20
CA PRO A 165 -27.14 6.04 12.19
C PRO A 165 -26.16 5.19 11.36
N PRO A 166 -26.07 5.42 10.04
CA PRO A 166 -25.16 4.66 9.19
C PRO A 166 -23.70 4.93 9.57
N ARG A 167 -22.85 3.93 9.38
CA ARG A 167 -21.45 3.92 9.85
C ARG A 167 -20.55 3.25 8.82
N LEU A 168 -19.31 3.71 8.74
CA LEU A 168 -18.30 3.04 7.94
C LEU A 168 -17.72 1.89 8.77
N PRO A 169 -17.79 0.63 8.31
CA PRO A 169 -17.14 -0.48 9.00
C PRO A 169 -15.65 -0.19 9.23
N LEU A 170 -15.11 -0.59 10.37
CA LEU A 170 -13.72 -0.30 10.72
C LEU A 170 -12.73 -0.82 9.67
N ILE A 171 -12.99 -2.00 9.11
CA ILE A 171 -12.16 -2.57 8.04
C ILE A 171 -12.13 -1.69 6.81
N ASP A 172 -13.26 -1.09 6.45
CA ASP A 172 -13.35 -0.16 5.34
C ASP A 172 -12.57 1.13 5.68
N ALA A 173 -12.71 1.67 6.90
CA ALA A 173 -11.91 2.81 7.35
C ALA A 173 -10.39 2.54 7.32
N ARG A 174 -9.96 1.31 7.65
CA ARG A 174 -8.57 0.88 7.56
C ARG A 174 -8.10 0.77 6.11
N LYS A 175 -8.90 0.15 5.23
CA LYS A 175 -8.65 0.08 3.78
C LYS A 175 -8.46 1.47 3.18
N ALA A 176 -9.33 2.43 3.51
CA ALA A 176 -9.15 3.83 3.06
C ALA A 176 -7.79 4.41 3.48
N ARG A 177 -7.34 4.14 4.72
CA ARG A 177 -6.02 4.60 5.19
C ARG A 177 -4.86 3.90 4.47
N GLN A 178 -4.96 2.58 4.25
CA GLN A 178 -3.96 1.80 3.51
C GLN A 178 -3.84 2.30 2.07
N LEU A 179 -4.96 2.41 1.35
CA LEU A 179 -5.00 2.93 -0.01
C LEU A 179 -4.45 4.36 -0.10
N ARG A 180 -4.76 5.24 0.85
CA ARG A 180 -4.15 6.58 0.91
C ARG A 180 -2.64 6.53 1.07
N SER A 181 -2.14 5.66 1.96
CA SER A 181 -0.69 5.51 2.18
C SER A 181 0.01 5.06 0.89
N ILE A 182 -0.59 4.13 0.14
CA ILE A 182 -0.09 3.67 -1.15
C ILE A 182 -0.12 4.82 -2.17
N LEU A 183 -1.27 5.50 -2.33
CA LEU A 183 -1.47 6.51 -3.36
C LEU A 183 -0.74 7.83 -3.09
N TRP A 184 -0.25 8.04 -1.87
CA TRP A 184 0.69 9.12 -1.54
C TRP A 184 2.16 8.68 -1.55
N ASP A 185 2.44 7.47 -2.03
CA ASP A 185 3.78 6.90 -2.16
C ASP A 185 4.53 6.73 -0.83
N HIS A 186 3.78 6.48 0.24
CA HIS A 186 4.27 6.18 1.58
C HIS A 186 3.57 4.93 2.15
N PRO A 187 3.64 3.78 1.47
CA PRO A 187 2.86 2.60 1.82
C PRO A 187 3.23 2.06 3.21
N HIS A 188 2.22 1.74 4.01
CA HIS A 188 2.38 1.04 5.30
C HIS A 188 2.09 -0.47 5.21
N VAL A 189 1.66 -0.92 4.04
CA VAL A 189 1.39 -2.32 3.69
C VAL A 189 1.95 -2.58 2.30
N ASP A 190 2.11 -3.85 1.92
CA ASP A 190 2.53 -4.19 0.56
C ASP A 190 1.44 -3.78 -0.46
N PRO A 191 1.74 -2.84 -1.38
CA PRO A 191 0.79 -2.41 -2.39
C PRO A 191 0.33 -3.52 -3.34
N ALA A 192 1.18 -4.52 -3.61
CA ALA A 192 0.87 -5.61 -4.52
C ALA A 192 -0.28 -6.46 -3.98
N TYR A 193 -0.19 -6.88 -2.72
CA TYR A 193 -1.23 -7.66 -2.06
C TYR A 193 -2.51 -6.84 -1.85
N GLU A 194 -2.42 -5.59 -1.41
CA GLU A 194 -3.63 -4.77 -1.19
C GLU A 194 -4.43 -4.55 -2.49
N LEU A 195 -3.75 -4.26 -3.62
CA LEU A 195 -4.43 -4.09 -4.90
C LEU A 195 -5.00 -5.41 -5.45
N SER A 196 -4.26 -6.52 -5.26
CA SER A 196 -4.74 -7.85 -5.61
C SER A 196 -5.98 -8.25 -4.81
N ASP A 197 -6.01 -8.02 -3.50
CA ASP A 197 -7.15 -8.35 -2.65
C ASP A 197 -8.43 -7.67 -3.13
N HIS A 198 -8.34 -6.41 -3.59
CA HIS A 198 -9.47 -5.71 -4.21
C HIS A 198 -9.87 -6.29 -5.57
N ALA A 199 -8.90 -6.68 -6.40
CA ALA A 199 -9.18 -7.35 -7.67
C ALA A 199 -9.85 -8.71 -7.44
N ALA A 200 -9.33 -9.52 -6.52
CA ALA A 200 -9.86 -10.81 -6.13
C ALA A 200 -11.29 -10.69 -5.57
N ALA A 201 -11.57 -9.68 -4.73
CA ALA A 201 -12.91 -9.41 -4.24
C ALA A 201 -13.89 -9.10 -5.37
N LEU A 202 -13.47 -8.32 -6.37
CA LEU A 202 -14.32 -8.00 -7.53
C LEU A 202 -14.51 -9.22 -8.43
N LEU A 203 -13.48 -10.03 -8.60
CA LEU A 203 -13.55 -11.25 -9.39
C LEU A 203 -14.45 -12.31 -8.74
N ALA A 204 -14.48 -12.39 -7.41
CA ALA A 204 -15.35 -13.30 -6.67
C ALA A 204 -16.83 -12.93 -6.81
N GLU A 205 -17.16 -11.63 -6.81
CA GLU A 205 -18.53 -11.13 -6.89
C GLU A 205 -18.67 -9.97 -7.91
N PRO A 206 -18.53 -10.26 -9.23
CA PRO A 206 -18.52 -9.23 -10.27
C PRO A 206 -19.88 -8.54 -10.49
N ASP A 207 -20.94 -9.03 -9.84
CA ASP A 207 -22.28 -8.45 -9.81
C ASP A 207 -22.76 -8.10 -8.39
N GLY A 208 -21.86 -8.18 -7.40
CA GLY A 208 -22.19 -7.98 -5.99
C GLY A 208 -22.42 -6.52 -5.59
N ASP A 209 -22.93 -6.33 -4.38
CA ASP A 209 -23.25 -5.00 -3.81
C ASP A 209 -22.02 -4.10 -3.61
N SER A 210 -20.82 -4.68 -3.58
CA SER A 210 -19.53 -3.99 -3.44
C SER A 210 -18.92 -3.55 -4.77
N ARG A 211 -19.47 -3.99 -5.91
CA ARG A 211 -18.93 -3.76 -7.26
C ARG A 211 -18.60 -2.30 -7.55
N ALA A 212 -19.51 -1.40 -7.22
CA ALA A 212 -19.32 0.03 -7.47
C ALA A 212 -18.07 0.55 -6.76
N GLY A 213 -17.89 0.17 -5.49
CA GLY A 213 -16.72 0.56 -4.71
C GLY A 213 -15.43 -0.04 -5.25
N LEU A 214 -15.43 -1.32 -5.61
CA LEU A 214 -14.24 -2.00 -6.13
C LEU A 214 -13.82 -1.43 -7.49
N VAL A 215 -14.74 -1.16 -8.41
CA VAL A 215 -14.42 -0.50 -9.70
C VAL A 215 -13.81 0.88 -9.48
N VAL A 216 -14.36 1.67 -8.55
CA VAL A 216 -13.82 3.00 -8.21
C VAL A 216 -12.42 2.89 -7.59
N ILE A 217 -12.19 1.92 -6.68
CA ILE A 217 -10.88 1.67 -6.07
C ILE A 217 -9.85 1.27 -7.15
N LEU A 218 -10.16 0.27 -7.99
CA LEU A 218 -9.24 -0.19 -9.03
C LEU A 218 -8.94 0.91 -10.05
N ASN A 219 -9.95 1.74 -10.40
CA ASN A 219 -9.74 2.92 -11.22
C ASN A 219 -8.78 3.90 -10.52
N ALA A 220 -9.00 4.26 -9.26
CA ALA A 220 -8.11 5.15 -8.50
C ALA A 220 -6.67 4.61 -8.42
N CYS A 221 -6.49 3.30 -8.24
CA CYS A 221 -5.18 2.67 -8.08
C CYS A 221 -4.41 2.44 -9.39
N ARG A 222 -5.05 2.62 -10.56
CA ARG A 222 -4.45 2.25 -11.87
C ARG A 222 -3.09 2.89 -12.14
N TRP A 223 -2.92 4.17 -11.78
CA TRP A 223 -1.68 4.90 -12.06
C TRP A 223 -0.52 4.32 -11.24
N TYR A 224 -0.78 3.97 -9.97
CA TYR A 224 0.22 3.41 -9.07
C TYR A 224 0.62 2.02 -9.54
N ALA A 225 -0.36 1.21 -9.94
CA ALA A 225 -0.16 -0.13 -10.46
C ALA A 225 0.76 -0.16 -11.68
N VAL A 226 0.64 0.82 -12.59
CA VAL A 226 1.48 0.90 -13.80
C VAL A 226 2.75 1.73 -13.63
N SER A 227 3.02 2.25 -12.43
CA SER A 227 4.15 3.15 -12.19
C SER A 227 5.51 2.45 -12.19
N GLY A 228 5.55 1.11 -12.20
CA GLY A 228 6.76 0.31 -12.04
C GLY A 228 7.19 0.09 -10.59
N ARG A 229 6.47 0.68 -9.62
CA ARG A 229 6.66 0.40 -8.17
C ARG A 229 6.26 -1.02 -7.81
N ILE A 230 5.19 -1.53 -8.42
CA ILE A 230 4.77 -2.91 -8.30
C ILE A 230 5.42 -3.71 -9.43
N ARG A 231 6.19 -4.74 -9.07
CA ARG A 231 6.95 -5.56 -10.02
C ARG A 231 6.28 -6.86 -10.39
N GLY A 232 5.28 -7.29 -9.61
CA GLY A 232 4.47 -8.46 -9.89
C GLY A 232 3.55 -8.22 -11.09
N LYS A 233 3.83 -8.87 -12.23
CA LYS A 233 2.93 -8.86 -13.40
C LYS A 233 1.53 -9.35 -13.03
N TRP A 234 1.45 -10.32 -12.12
CA TRP A 234 0.22 -10.94 -11.67
C TRP A 234 -0.79 -9.91 -11.11
N VAL A 235 -0.34 -8.84 -10.46
CA VAL A 235 -1.22 -7.77 -9.95
C VAL A 235 -1.96 -7.08 -11.09
N LEU A 236 -1.26 -6.71 -12.16
CA LEU A 236 -1.90 -6.10 -13.34
C LEU A 236 -2.83 -7.10 -14.03
N ASP A 237 -2.42 -8.37 -14.15
CA ASP A 237 -3.22 -9.42 -14.78
C ASP A 237 -4.54 -9.64 -14.01
N GLU A 238 -4.50 -9.69 -12.67
CA GLU A 238 -5.67 -9.83 -11.82
C GLU A 238 -6.58 -8.60 -11.85
N MET A 239 -6.02 -7.39 -11.77
CA MET A 239 -6.82 -6.15 -11.90
C MET A 239 -7.52 -6.08 -13.27
N ILE A 240 -6.82 -6.46 -14.34
CA ILE A 240 -7.39 -6.52 -15.70
C ILE A 240 -8.52 -7.56 -15.74
N GLU A 241 -8.27 -8.78 -15.27
CA GLU A 241 -9.25 -9.87 -15.26
C GLU A 241 -10.50 -9.49 -14.45
N ALA A 242 -10.33 -8.89 -13.27
CA ALA A 242 -11.43 -8.47 -12.41
C ALA A 242 -12.33 -7.42 -13.10
N LEU A 243 -11.74 -6.42 -13.75
CA LEU A 243 -12.48 -5.39 -14.48
C LEU A 243 -13.15 -5.94 -15.75
N GLU A 244 -12.49 -6.86 -16.47
CA GLU A 244 -13.07 -7.56 -17.62
C GLU A 244 -14.30 -8.38 -17.22
N ASN A 245 -14.26 -9.05 -16.07
CA ASN A 245 -15.39 -9.83 -15.55
C ASN A 245 -16.54 -8.97 -15.02
N ALA A 246 -16.25 -7.76 -14.50
CA ALA A 246 -17.28 -6.84 -14.02
C ALA A 246 -18.03 -6.13 -15.16
N LEU A 247 -17.39 -5.90 -16.31
CA LEU A 247 -17.96 -5.13 -17.42
C LEU A 247 -19.30 -5.65 -17.96
N PRO A 248 -19.50 -6.96 -18.21
CA PRO A 248 -20.77 -7.48 -18.71
C PRO A 248 -21.98 -7.14 -17.84
N GLY A 249 -21.81 -7.08 -16.52
CA GLY A 249 -22.86 -6.72 -15.57
C GLY A 249 -23.13 -5.20 -15.48
N LEU A 250 -22.31 -4.39 -16.14
CA LEU A 250 -22.41 -2.93 -16.22
C LEU A 250 -22.89 -2.44 -17.59
N ASP A 251 -22.93 -3.33 -18.60
CA ASP A 251 -23.46 -3.03 -19.92
C ASP A 251 -24.99 -2.86 -19.84
N GLY A 252 -25.44 -1.61 -19.85
CA GLY A 252 -26.84 -1.22 -19.73
C GLY A 252 -27.28 -0.18 -20.75
N GLU A 253 -28.60 0.02 -20.83
CA GLU A 253 -29.23 1.13 -21.54
C GLU A 253 -28.63 2.48 -21.10
N PRO A 254 -28.67 3.52 -21.94
CA PRO A 254 -28.26 4.87 -21.57
C PRO A 254 -28.90 5.29 -20.23
N CYS A 255 -28.09 5.80 -19.31
CA CYS A 255 -28.59 6.26 -18.02
C CYS A 255 -29.36 7.57 -18.16
N ALA A 256 -30.28 7.83 -17.23
CA ALA A 256 -31.06 9.07 -17.19
C ALA A 256 -30.24 10.31 -16.83
N HIS A 257 -29.00 10.14 -16.34
CA HIS A 257 -28.13 11.23 -15.93
C HIS A 257 -27.73 12.12 -17.12
N GLY A 258 -27.88 13.43 -16.95
CA GLY A 258 -27.46 14.44 -17.90
C GLY A 258 -25.94 14.71 -17.91
N PRO A 259 -25.45 15.52 -18.86
CA PRO A 259 -24.05 15.93 -18.89
C PRO A 259 -23.62 16.61 -17.58
N GLY A 260 -22.56 16.10 -16.95
CA GLY A 260 -22.03 16.64 -15.69
C GLY A 260 -22.76 16.17 -14.43
N GLU A 261 -23.75 15.29 -14.53
CA GLU A 261 -24.42 14.69 -13.37
C GLU A 261 -23.67 13.47 -12.81
N HIS A 262 -22.86 12.80 -13.64
CA HIS A 262 -21.92 11.80 -13.16
C HIS A 262 -20.77 12.43 -12.37
N PRO A 263 -20.19 11.71 -11.40
CA PRO A 263 -19.04 12.19 -10.67
C PRO A 263 -17.86 12.48 -11.60
N GLY A 264 -17.11 13.55 -11.32
CA GLY A 264 -15.75 13.65 -11.81
C GLY A 264 -14.86 12.61 -11.12
N THR A 265 -13.71 12.29 -11.70
CA THR A 265 -12.69 11.44 -11.05
C THR A 265 -11.58 12.25 -10.38
N GLY A 266 -11.48 13.55 -10.70
CA GLY A 266 -10.59 14.50 -10.01
C GLY A 266 -9.11 14.23 -10.23
N GLU A 267 -8.25 15.03 -9.59
CA GLU A 267 -6.79 14.86 -9.64
C GLU A 267 -6.21 14.20 -8.38
N ASP A 268 -7.06 13.83 -7.40
CA ASP A 268 -6.65 13.15 -6.17
C ASP A 268 -7.16 11.69 -6.15
N PRO A 269 -6.34 10.73 -6.61
CA PRO A 269 -6.65 9.31 -6.55
C PRO A 269 -6.92 8.81 -5.13
N ALA A 270 -6.28 9.39 -4.11
CA ALA A 270 -6.43 8.93 -2.73
C ALA A 270 -7.81 9.31 -2.16
N ALA A 271 -8.30 10.50 -2.51
CA ALA A 271 -9.68 10.89 -2.25
C ALA A 271 -10.68 9.99 -3.01
N LEU A 272 -10.41 9.69 -4.29
CA LEU A 272 -11.26 8.81 -5.09
C LEU A 272 -11.33 7.38 -4.52
N ALA A 273 -10.21 6.81 -4.10
CA ALA A 273 -10.17 5.51 -3.44
C ALA A 273 -10.98 5.52 -2.13
N THR A 274 -10.93 6.61 -1.36
CA THR A 274 -11.72 6.77 -0.14
C THR A 274 -13.22 6.79 -0.42
N VAL A 275 -13.67 7.40 -1.54
CA VAL A 275 -15.05 7.29 -2.00
C VAL A 275 -15.38 5.84 -2.33
N GLY A 276 -14.53 5.16 -3.11
CA GLY A 276 -14.73 3.75 -3.47
C GLY A 276 -14.89 2.84 -2.24
N VAL A 277 -14.12 3.08 -1.18
CA VAL A 277 -14.26 2.37 0.10
C VAL A 277 -15.64 2.56 0.74
N HIS A 278 -16.18 3.79 0.73
CA HIS A 278 -17.54 4.03 1.26
C HIS A 278 -18.62 3.30 0.45
N LEU A 279 -18.37 3.03 -0.83
CA LEU A 279 -19.31 2.33 -1.69
C LEU A 279 -19.29 0.80 -1.50
N LEU A 280 -18.32 0.24 -0.78
CA LEU A 280 -18.19 -1.21 -0.56
C LEU A 280 -19.33 -1.82 0.25
N SER A 281 -19.90 -1.06 1.18
CA SER A 281 -20.89 -1.56 2.14
C SER A 281 -22.12 -0.66 2.23
N PRO A 282 -23.31 -1.20 2.59
CA PRO A 282 -24.49 -0.38 2.84
C PRO A 282 -24.26 0.71 3.90
N GLY A 283 -23.51 0.39 4.96
CA GLY A 283 -23.14 1.34 6.01
C GLY A 283 -22.31 2.51 5.48
N GLY A 284 -21.27 2.23 4.70
CA GLY A 284 -20.45 3.26 4.06
C GLY A 284 -21.26 4.17 3.12
N ARG A 285 -22.19 3.59 2.34
CA ARG A 285 -23.09 4.35 1.46
C ARG A 285 -24.01 5.27 2.26
N GLY A 286 -24.56 4.78 3.36
CA GLY A 286 -25.36 5.60 4.26
C GLY A 286 -24.57 6.74 4.90
N VAL A 287 -23.29 6.54 5.23
CA VAL A 287 -22.41 7.62 5.71
C VAL A 287 -22.20 8.68 4.63
N TYR A 288 -21.94 8.24 3.39
CA TYR A 288 -21.77 9.13 2.25
C TYR A 288 -23.02 10.01 2.04
N GLU A 289 -24.22 9.42 2.03
CA GLU A 289 -25.48 10.17 1.89
C GLU A 289 -25.71 11.12 3.06
N ARG A 290 -25.52 10.66 4.30
CA ARG A 290 -25.74 11.47 5.51
C ARG A 290 -24.84 12.70 5.55
N ARG A 291 -23.57 12.55 5.16
CA ARG A 291 -22.60 13.66 5.11
C ARG A 291 -22.76 14.52 3.85
N GLY A 292 -23.58 14.11 2.88
CA GLY A 292 -23.75 14.77 1.60
C GLY A 292 -22.48 14.72 0.74
N GLY A 293 -21.67 13.67 0.92
CA GLY A 293 -20.35 13.56 0.31
C GLY A 293 -19.20 13.14 1.23
N VAL A 294 -18.04 12.88 0.64
CA VAL A 294 -16.78 12.54 1.31
C VAL A 294 -15.59 13.13 0.55
N GLU A 295 -14.55 13.59 1.25
CA GLU A 295 -13.30 14.11 0.65
C GLU A 295 -13.53 15.15 -0.46
N GLY A 296 -14.49 16.07 -0.25
CA GLY A 296 -14.82 17.14 -1.19
C GLY A 296 -15.80 16.73 -2.32
N TRP A 297 -16.04 15.43 -2.51
CA TRP A 297 -17.04 14.91 -3.45
C TRP A 297 -18.43 15.07 -2.89
N ARG A 298 -19.32 15.76 -3.61
CA ARG A 298 -20.72 16.00 -3.21
C ARG A 298 -21.75 15.46 -4.20
N THR A 299 -21.28 14.64 -5.13
CA THR A 299 -22.16 14.05 -6.15
C THR A 299 -23.16 13.10 -5.48
N PRO A 300 -24.43 13.07 -5.89
CA PRO A 300 -25.42 12.15 -5.34
C PRO A 300 -24.97 10.67 -5.43
N LEU A 301 -25.40 9.85 -4.47
CA LEU A 301 -24.99 8.44 -4.38
C LEU A 301 -25.41 7.65 -5.63
N GLU A 302 -26.61 7.90 -6.16
CA GLU A 302 -27.14 7.23 -7.35
C GLU A 302 -26.25 7.41 -8.58
N ALA A 303 -25.52 8.51 -8.66
CA ALA A 303 -24.60 8.78 -9.76
C ALA A 303 -23.32 7.93 -9.64
N TRP A 304 -22.83 7.69 -8.41
CA TRP A 304 -21.72 6.77 -8.15
C TRP A 304 -22.10 5.31 -8.40
N LEU A 305 -23.37 4.95 -8.18
CA LEU A 305 -23.90 3.61 -8.40
C LEU A 305 -24.37 3.38 -9.85
N CYS A 306 -24.27 4.38 -10.72
CA CYS A 306 -24.73 4.30 -12.10
C CYS A 306 -23.89 3.28 -12.91
N PRO A 307 -24.51 2.23 -13.49
CA PRO A 307 -23.78 1.22 -14.27
C PRO A 307 -23.03 1.80 -15.47
N VAL A 308 -23.62 2.78 -16.17
CA VAL A 308 -22.98 3.44 -17.33
C VAL A 308 -21.72 4.19 -16.92
N PHE A 309 -21.75 4.87 -15.77
CA PHE A 309 -20.57 5.56 -15.22
C PHE A 309 -19.48 4.56 -14.83
N LEU A 310 -19.85 3.52 -14.08
CA LEU A 310 -18.91 2.48 -13.65
C LEU A 310 -18.29 1.74 -14.84
N ALA A 311 -19.07 1.46 -15.90
CA ALA A 311 -18.54 0.88 -17.13
C ALA A 311 -17.51 1.81 -17.80
N GLY A 312 -17.73 3.13 -17.76
CA GLY A 312 -16.76 4.12 -18.20
C GLY A 312 -15.45 4.05 -17.42
N LEU A 313 -15.53 4.04 -16.09
CA LEU A 313 -14.36 3.91 -15.21
C LEU A 313 -13.60 2.60 -15.42
N ALA A 314 -14.33 1.49 -15.56
CA ALA A 314 -13.74 0.17 -15.78
C ALA A 314 -12.99 0.12 -17.11
N ARG A 315 -13.56 0.66 -18.20
CA ARG A 315 -12.88 0.73 -19.51
C ARG A 315 -11.64 1.62 -19.46
N GLU A 316 -11.74 2.78 -18.84
CA GLU A 316 -10.58 3.69 -18.68
C GLU A 316 -9.46 3.02 -17.88
N ALA A 317 -9.81 2.33 -16.79
CA ALA A 317 -8.85 1.58 -15.99
C ALA A 317 -8.21 0.44 -16.80
N LEU A 318 -9.00 -0.33 -17.55
CA LEU A 318 -8.51 -1.39 -18.42
C LEU A 318 -7.54 -0.91 -19.49
N ASP A 319 -7.88 0.18 -20.18
CA ASP A 319 -7.00 0.76 -21.21
C ASP A 319 -5.66 1.18 -20.60
N HIS A 320 -5.69 1.83 -19.44
CA HIS A 320 -4.49 2.25 -18.72
C HIS A 320 -3.66 1.06 -18.23
N LEU A 321 -4.31 0.06 -17.62
CA LEU A 321 -3.65 -1.14 -17.09
C LEU A 321 -3.04 -2.00 -18.19
N ARG A 322 -3.73 -2.20 -19.32
CA ARG A 322 -3.20 -2.95 -20.47
C ARG A 322 -2.01 -2.25 -21.09
N ALA A 323 -2.10 -0.93 -21.31
CA ALA A 323 -0.98 -0.13 -21.80
C ALA A 323 0.22 -0.20 -20.83
N GLY A 324 -0.03 -0.09 -19.53
CA GLY A 324 0.99 -0.23 -18.49
C GLY A 324 1.61 -1.64 -18.44
N ARG A 325 0.79 -2.69 -18.55
CA ARG A 325 1.23 -4.07 -18.60
C ARG A 325 2.14 -4.32 -19.80
N ASP A 326 1.77 -3.84 -20.97
CA ASP A 326 2.58 -3.96 -22.18
C ASP A 326 3.87 -3.15 -22.06
N LYS A 327 3.81 -1.94 -21.49
CA LYS A 327 5.00 -1.12 -21.21
C LYS A 327 5.97 -1.82 -20.26
N LEU A 328 5.46 -2.42 -19.18
CA LEU A 328 6.28 -2.97 -18.10
C LEU A 328 6.75 -4.40 -18.36
N PHE A 329 5.93 -5.22 -19.01
CA PHE A 329 6.14 -6.67 -19.18
C PHE A 329 5.98 -7.17 -20.62
N GLY A 330 5.55 -6.32 -21.55
CA GLY A 330 5.38 -6.67 -22.95
C GLY A 330 6.70 -6.75 -23.72
N THR A 331 6.61 -7.21 -24.97
CA THR A 331 7.74 -7.20 -25.89
C THR A 331 7.90 -5.81 -26.49
N ARG A 332 9.08 -5.21 -26.36
CA ARG A 332 9.40 -3.93 -27.01
C ARG A 332 10.12 -4.17 -28.33
N ASP A 333 9.67 -3.51 -29.40
CA ASP A 333 10.37 -3.51 -30.68
C ASP A 333 11.46 -2.43 -30.67
N THR A 334 12.71 -2.85 -30.85
CA THR A 334 13.89 -1.96 -30.95
C THR A 334 14.51 -2.00 -32.34
N THR A 335 13.89 -2.66 -33.33
CA THR A 335 14.48 -2.83 -34.66
C THR A 335 14.63 -1.51 -35.42
N HIS A 336 13.74 -0.54 -35.18
CA HIS A 336 13.83 0.80 -35.76
C HIS A 336 15.09 1.57 -35.32
N LEU A 337 15.64 1.26 -34.14
CA LEU A 337 16.81 1.93 -33.58
C LEU A 337 18.10 1.64 -34.35
N ASP A 338 18.13 0.63 -35.24
CA ASP A 338 19.23 0.47 -36.20
C ASP A 338 19.38 1.70 -37.11
N THR A 339 18.29 2.44 -37.38
CA THR A 339 18.36 3.69 -38.18
C THR A 339 18.90 4.89 -37.39
N GLU A 340 18.92 4.79 -36.06
CA GLU A 340 19.35 5.86 -35.16
C GLU A 340 20.77 5.62 -34.62
N TYR A 341 21.10 4.38 -34.28
CA TYR A 341 22.35 4.01 -33.61
C TYR A 341 23.38 3.33 -34.51
N LEU A 342 23.12 3.23 -35.82
CA LEU A 342 24.12 2.77 -36.79
C LEU A 342 24.46 3.87 -37.79
N LEU A 343 25.75 3.97 -38.06
CA LEU A 343 26.27 4.72 -39.19
C LEU A 343 25.89 4.02 -40.51
N PRO A 344 25.92 4.73 -41.67
CA PRO A 344 25.60 4.14 -42.97
C PRO A 344 26.46 2.94 -43.37
N ASP A 345 27.64 2.79 -42.76
CA ASP A 345 28.56 1.67 -42.98
C ASP A 345 28.28 0.46 -42.07
N GLY A 346 27.27 0.55 -41.19
CA GLY A 346 26.84 -0.50 -40.28
C GLY A 346 27.57 -0.53 -38.93
N ARG A 347 28.55 0.36 -38.71
CA ARG A 347 29.19 0.54 -37.40
C ARG A 347 28.27 1.27 -36.43
N ILE A 348 28.51 1.10 -35.13
CA ILE A 348 27.75 1.79 -34.08
C ILE A 348 28.04 3.29 -34.13
N ASP A 349 26.99 4.11 -34.16
CA ASP A 349 27.07 5.54 -33.84
C ASP A 349 27.16 5.70 -32.31
N ILE A 350 28.38 5.54 -31.80
CA ILE A 350 28.64 5.47 -30.37
C ILE A 350 28.33 6.80 -29.65
N ASP A 351 28.49 7.95 -30.31
CA ASP A 351 28.23 9.25 -29.70
C ASP A 351 26.75 9.48 -29.47
N THR A 352 25.91 9.16 -30.46
CA THR A 352 24.45 9.21 -30.32
C THR A 352 23.98 8.27 -29.20
N LEU A 353 24.57 7.07 -29.12
CA LEU A 353 24.20 6.06 -28.12
C LEU A 353 24.64 6.45 -26.70
N THR A 354 25.89 6.88 -26.49
CA THR A 354 26.33 7.33 -25.15
C THR A 354 25.65 8.64 -24.74
N THR A 355 25.32 9.53 -25.68
CA THR A 355 24.49 10.72 -25.41
C THR A 355 23.11 10.35 -24.91
N THR A 356 22.48 9.32 -25.48
CA THR A 356 21.20 8.79 -24.97
C THR A 356 21.33 8.35 -23.52
N TYR A 357 22.38 7.60 -23.17
CA TYR A 357 22.59 7.13 -21.80
C TYR A 357 22.82 8.26 -20.79
N ARG A 358 23.51 9.33 -21.20
CA ARG A 358 23.74 10.53 -20.38
C ARG A 358 22.46 11.29 -20.03
N GLN A 359 21.38 11.09 -20.81
CA GLN A 359 20.08 11.70 -20.55
C GLN A 359 19.27 10.97 -19.45
N SER A 360 19.76 9.85 -18.92
CA SER A 360 19.07 9.03 -17.91
C SER A 360 18.73 9.76 -16.59
N TRP A 361 19.48 10.80 -16.22
CA TRP A 361 19.20 11.60 -15.02
C TRP A 361 18.02 12.57 -15.16
N VAL A 362 17.47 12.72 -16.37
CA VAL A 362 16.27 13.52 -16.62
C VAL A 362 15.09 12.55 -16.70
N THR A 363 14.16 12.64 -15.74
CA THR A 363 13.01 11.73 -15.58
C THR A 363 12.11 11.61 -16.82
N GLU A 364 12.23 12.52 -17.79
CA GLU A 364 11.49 12.49 -19.05
C GLU A 364 12.04 11.51 -20.11
N HIS A 365 13.23 10.93 -19.89
CA HIS A 365 13.94 10.11 -20.89
C HIS A 365 14.16 8.64 -20.50
N GLU A 366 13.55 8.16 -19.41
CA GLU A 366 13.74 6.77 -18.95
C GLU A 366 13.45 5.73 -20.03
N GLU A 367 12.37 5.90 -20.81
CA GLU A 367 12.00 4.95 -21.86
C GLU A 367 13.00 4.93 -23.03
N LEU A 368 13.56 6.08 -23.39
CA LEU A 368 14.58 6.21 -24.43
C LEU A 368 15.82 5.39 -24.03
N VAL A 369 16.32 5.57 -22.82
CA VAL A 369 17.51 4.86 -22.34
C VAL A 369 17.22 3.36 -22.16
N GLN A 370 16.03 2.99 -21.68
CA GLN A 370 15.62 1.59 -21.59
C GLN A 370 15.61 0.91 -22.97
N ASN A 371 15.12 1.60 -24.00
CA ASN A 371 15.06 1.06 -25.36
C ASN A 371 16.47 0.99 -25.98
N ALA A 372 17.35 1.96 -25.71
CA ALA A 372 18.75 1.93 -26.10
C ALA A 372 19.51 0.76 -25.45
N ALA A 373 19.26 0.53 -24.16
CA ALA A 373 19.84 -0.60 -23.43
C ALA A 373 19.37 -1.95 -23.98
N LEU A 374 18.06 -2.07 -24.24
CA LEU A 374 17.49 -3.26 -24.85
C LEU A 374 18.03 -3.51 -26.27
N TRP A 375 18.21 -2.46 -27.06
CA TRP A 375 18.84 -2.54 -28.37
C TRP A 375 20.28 -3.03 -28.28
N ALA A 376 21.09 -2.40 -27.41
CA ALA A 376 22.50 -2.75 -27.25
C ALA A 376 22.67 -4.21 -26.79
N ALA A 377 21.85 -4.61 -25.82
CA ALA A 377 21.73 -5.95 -25.30
C ALA A 377 21.43 -6.97 -26.42
N ARG A 378 20.37 -6.77 -27.20
CA ARG A 378 19.99 -7.68 -28.30
C ARG A 378 21.06 -7.77 -29.39
N ARG A 379 21.72 -6.65 -29.70
CA ARG A 379 22.80 -6.61 -30.69
C ARG A 379 24.03 -7.39 -30.22
N TYR A 380 24.37 -7.30 -28.94
CA TYR A 380 25.41 -8.11 -28.31
C TYR A 380 25.07 -9.61 -28.39
N ALA A 381 23.86 -9.99 -28.01
CA ALA A 381 23.39 -11.38 -28.06
C ALA A 381 23.39 -11.95 -29.49
N GLY A 382 23.03 -11.13 -30.48
CA GLY A 382 23.09 -11.49 -31.90
C GLY A 382 24.52 -11.62 -32.46
N GLY A 383 25.55 -11.28 -31.68
CA GLY A 383 26.95 -11.35 -32.10
C GLY A 383 27.34 -10.35 -33.17
N ALA A 384 26.59 -9.24 -33.30
CA ALA A 384 26.87 -8.20 -34.28
C ALA A 384 28.07 -7.34 -33.87
N GLY A 385 28.74 -6.79 -34.89
CA GLY A 385 29.93 -5.95 -34.72
C GLY A 385 31.23 -6.74 -34.48
N ASP A 386 32.34 -6.00 -34.46
CA ASP A 386 33.64 -6.57 -34.15
C ASP A 386 33.85 -6.79 -32.62
N ALA A 387 35.02 -7.31 -32.23
CA ALA A 387 35.30 -7.59 -30.81
C ALA A 387 35.22 -6.33 -29.91
N ARG A 388 35.55 -5.16 -30.45
CA ARG A 388 35.54 -3.89 -29.73
C ARG A 388 34.10 -3.38 -29.58
N GLU A 389 33.33 -3.36 -30.67
CA GLU A 389 31.91 -3.01 -30.63
C GLU A 389 31.14 -3.93 -29.67
N ARG A 390 31.44 -5.23 -29.68
CA ARG A 390 30.84 -6.18 -28.73
C ARG A 390 31.20 -5.88 -27.27
N ALA A 391 32.44 -5.49 -26.98
CA ALA A 391 32.82 -5.07 -25.63
C ALA A 391 32.04 -3.81 -25.20
N VAL A 392 31.90 -2.83 -26.10
CA VAL A 392 31.12 -1.60 -25.85
C VAL A 392 29.65 -1.92 -25.57
N LEU A 393 29.00 -2.75 -26.39
CA LEU A 393 27.59 -3.12 -26.21
C LEU A 393 27.33 -3.80 -24.84
N LEU A 394 28.25 -4.66 -24.39
CA LEU A 394 28.16 -5.27 -23.06
C LEU A 394 28.34 -4.23 -21.93
N LEU A 395 29.28 -3.31 -22.10
CA LEU A 395 29.54 -2.25 -21.12
C LEU A 395 28.35 -1.27 -21.02
N LEU A 396 27.70 -0.95 -22.14
CA LEU A 396 26.45 -0.18 -22.18
C LEU A 396 25.30 -0.92 -21.47
N ALA A 397 25.20 -2.24 -21.63
CA ALA A 397 24.22 -3.04 -20.88
C ALA A 397 24.49 -2.98 -19.36
N CYS A 398 25.75 -3.04 -18.93
CA CYS A 398 26.12 -2.89 -17.53
C CYS A 398 25.85 -1.46 -17.02
N TRP A 399 26.15 -0.43 -17.81
CA TRP A 399 25.90 0.96 -17.45
C TRP A 399 24.41 1.26 -17.27
N ALA A 400 23.54 0.64 -18.09
CA ALA A 400 22.09 0.79 -17.94
C ALA A 400 21.62 0.33 -16.57
N VAL A 401 22.18 -0.78 -16.06
CA VAL A 401 21.84 -1.31 -14.74
C VAL A 401 22.30 -0.38 -13.62
N ASP A 402 23.53 0.13 -13.72
CA ASP A 402 24.10 1.05 -12.71
C ASP A 402 23.39 2.41 -12.70
N GLY A 403 22.91 2.90 -13.85
CA GLY A 403 22.23 4.19 -13.97
C GLY A 403 20.74 4.15 -13.64
N MET A 404 20.09 2.98 -13.72
CA MET A 404 18.64 2.81 -13.55
C MET A 404 18.26 2.06 -12.27
N VAL A 405 19.02 2.21 -11.19
CA VAL A 405 18.86 1.45 -9.91
C VAL A 405 17.41 1.44 -9.40
N ILE A 406 16.59 2.43 -9.78
CA ILE A 406 15.15 2.48 -9.52
C ILE A 406 14.42 2.48 -10.87
N GLY A 407 13.58 1.46 -11.12
CA GLY A 407 12.56 1.53 -12.18
C GLY A 407 12.81 0.76 -13.47
N ILE A 408 13.83 -0.11 -13.59
CA ILE A 408 13.97 -0.98 -14.78
C ILE A 408 12.75 -1.88 -14.92
N PRO A 409 11.96 -1.77 -16.00
CA PRO A 409 10.79 -2.61 -16.19
C PRO A 409 11.18 -4.09 -16.37
N GLY A 410 10.31 -5.01 -15.97
CA GLY A 410 10.55 -6.44 -16.07
C GLY A 410 10.93 -6.90 -17.49
N SER A 411 10.32 -6.29 -18.50
CA SER A 411 10.61 -6.54 -19.94
C SER A 411 12.05 -6.20 -20.34
N VAL A 412 12.66 -5.19 -19.73
CA VAL A 412 14.04 -4.77 -19.99
C VAL A 412 15.00 -5.56 -19.12
N ARG A 413 14.65 -5.72 -17.83
CA ARG A 413 15.41 -6.45 -16.82
C ARG A 413 15.72 -7.88 -17.25
N GLY A 414 14.73 -8.62 -17.74
CA GLY A 414 14.89 -10.01 -18.15
C GLY A 414 15.94 -10.19 -19.26
N VAL A 415 15.92 -9.32 -20.27
CA VAL A 415 16.88 -9.37 -21.38
C VAL A 415 18.29 -8.97 -20.92
N LEU A 416 18.40 -7.92 -20.11
CA LEU A 416 19.70 -7.53 -19.53
C LEU A 416 20.28 -8.66 -18.68
N GLN A 417 19.47 -9.28 -17.82
CA GLN A 417 19.90 -10.40 -16.98
C GLN A 417 20.41 -11.57 -17.82
N GLU A 418 19.68 -12.00 -18.85
CA GLU A 418 20.06 -13.11 -19.73
C GLU A 418 21.45 -12.88 -20.37
N ILE A 419 21.70 -11.66 -20.85
CA ILE A 419 22.98 -11.32 -21.48
C ILE A 419 24.11 -11.27 -20.48
N LEU A 420 23.89 -10.67 -19.31
CA LEU A 420 24.91 -10.60 -18.28
C LEU A 420 25.26 -11.99 -17.74
N GLU A 421 24.26 -12.90 -17.63
CA GLU A 421 24.47 -14.31 -17.26
C GLU A 421 25.22 -15.12 -18.33
N SER A 422 25.18 -14.69 -19.60
CA SER A 422 25.92 -15.33 -20.69
C SER A 422 27.44 -15.09 -20.65
N VAL A 423 27.90 -14.11 -19.85
CA VAL A 423 29.32 -13.77 -19.74
C VAL A 423 30.03 -14.81 -18.87
N ASP A 424 31.07 -15.45 -19.41
CA ASP A 424 31.87 -16.44 -18.69
C ASP A 424 32.51 -15.83 -17.43
N PRO A 425 32.23 -16.36 -16.22
CA PRO A 425 32.84 -15.87 -14.99
C PRO A 425 34.27 -16.39 -14.75
N ALA A 426 34.73 -17.42 -15.47
CA ALA A 426 36.06 -18.02 -15.25
C ALA A 426 37.25 -17.02 -15.30
N PRO A 427 37.24 -15.96 -16.14
CA PRO A 427 38.29 -14.95 -16.15
C PRO A 427 38.44 -14.15 -14.84
N LEU A 428 37.46 -14.18 -13.93
CA LEU A 428 37.54 -13.49 -12.63
C LEU A 428 38.70 -14.00 -11.76
N ASP A 429 39.08 -15.27 -11.91
CA ASP A 429 40.14 -15.90 -11.12
C ASP A 429 41.50 -15.88 -11.85
N ALA A 430 41.52 -15.50 -13.13
CA ALA A 430 42.73 -15.44 -13.93
C ALA A 430 43.50 -14.12 -13.73
N PRO A 431 44.85 -14.11 -13.80
CA PRO A 431 45.61 -12.86 -13.82
C PRO A 431 45.30 -12.05 -15.10
N CYS A 432 45.31 -10.72 -15.00
CA CYS A 432 45.09 -9.85 -16.16
C CYS A 432 46.25 -9.97 -17.17
N PRO A 433 45.97 -9.98 -18.48
CA PRO A 433 47.01 -10.01 -19.52
C PRO A 433 47.71 -8.66 -19.74
N HIS A 434 47.23 -7.60 -19.10
CA HIS A 434 47.76 -6.24 -19.21
C HIS A 434 48.18 -5.71 -17.83
N PRO A 435 49.18 -4.81 -17.79
CA PRO A 435 49.45 -4.03 -16.59
C PRO A 435 48.35 -2.97 -16.38
N GLY A 436 48.15 -2.53 -15.14
CA GLY A 436 47.26 -1.40 -14.81
C GLY A 436 45.86 -1.80 -14.32
N GLU A 437 45.09 -0.77 -13.96
CA GLU A 437 43.71 -0.90 -13.45
C GLU A 437 42.70 -1.13 -14.57
N HIS A 438 41.55 -1.73 -14.25
CA HIS A 438 40.46 -1.87 -15.22
C HIS A 438 39.73 -0.53 -15.42
N PRO A 439 39.29 -0.20 -16.65
CA PRO A 439 38.80 1.13 -16.97
C PRO A 439 37.68 1.62 -16.06
N TRP A 440 36.65 0.81 -15.78
CA TRP A 440 35.52 1.25 -14.94
C TRP A 440 35.91 1.56 -13.49
N GLN A 441 36.85 0.81 -12.90
CA GLN A 441 37.38 1.10 -11.57
C GLN A 441 38.19 2.40 -11.56
N GLY A 442 38.96 2.63 -12.64
CA GLY A 442 39.69 3.87 -12.83
C GLY A 442 38.74 5.06 -13.01
N LEU A 443 37.65 4.89 -13.75
CA LEU A 443 36.62 5.92 -13.97
C LEU A 443 35.90 6.30 -12.67
N GLU A 444 35.48 5.33 -11.86
CA GLU A 444 34.91 5.57 -10.53
C GLU A 444 35.88 6.34 -9.63
N ARG A 445 37.16 5.98 -9.67
CA ARG A 445 38.23 6.68 -8.95
C ARG A 445 38.43 8.10 -9.47
N ILE A 446 38.39 8.33 -10.78
CA ILE A 446 38.52 9.67 -11.39
C ILE A 446 37.33 10.55 -10.96
N ALA A 447 36.10 10.02 -11.08
CA ALA A 447 34.88 10.71 -10.67
C ALA A 447 34.88 11.04 -9.15
N GLY A 448 35.36 10.13 -8.30
CA GLY A 448 35.45 10.31 -6.85
C GLY A 448 36.50 11.33 -6.38
N ARG A 449 37.43 11.78 -7.24
CA ARG A 449 38.46 12.79 -6.89
C ARG A 449 37.95 14.23 -6.96
N GLY A 450 36.73 14.46 -7.43
CA GLY A 450 36.21 15.81 -7.54
C GLY A 450 34.72 15.88 -7.84
N TYR A 451 33.90 15.84 -6.79
CA TYR A 451 32.52 16.38 -6.80
C TYR A 451 32.45 17.91 -7.10
N ALA A 452 33.56 18.51 -7.53
CA ALA A 452 33.72 19.92 -7.88
C ALA A 452 34.32 20.14 -9.29
N VAL A 453 34.58 19.08 -10.08
CA VAL A 453 34.96 19.24 -11.49
C VAL A 453 33.70 19.18 -12.35
N VAL A 454 33.57 20.15 -13.24
CA VAL A 454 32.46 20.35 -14.17
C VAL A 454 32.27 19.08 -15.04
N GLY A 455 31.19 18.34 -14.83
CA GLY A 455 30.76 17.18 -15.65
C GLY A 455 30.05 16.10 -14.82
N SER A 456 29.02 15.45 -15.38
CA SER A 456 28.43 14.25 -14.75
C SER A 456 29.39 13.07 -14.87
N PRO A 457 29.47 12.11 -13.91
CA PRO A 457 30.20 10.85 -14.10
C PRO A 457 29.90 10.15 -15.43
N ASP A 458 28.68 10.34 -15.94
CA ASP A 458 28.22 9.81 -17.22
C ASP A 458 28.86 10.50 -18.44
N ASP A 459 29.24 11.78 -18.34
CA ASP A 459 30.00 12.47 -19.40
C ASP A 459 31.40 11.86 -19.55
N LEU A 460 32.03 11.52 -18.42
CA LEU A 460 33.32 10.86 -18.40
C LEU A 460 33.23 9.44 -19.00
N ILE A 461 32.25 8.65 -18.56
CA ILE A 461 32.01 7.30 -19.10
C ILE A 461 31.76 7.36 -20.62
N GLY A 462 30.88 8.27 -21.06
CA GLY A 462 30.55 8.46 -22.47
C GLY A 462 31.78 8.81 -23.32
N ALA A 463 32.58 9.79 -22.89
CA ALA A 463 33.79 10.20 -23.61
C ALA A 463 34.81 9.05 -23.77
N HIS A 464 35.00 8.25 -22.72
CA HIS A 464 35.90 7.11 -22.76
C HIS A 464 35.39 5.97 -23.65
N LEU A 465 34.09 5.67 -23.63
CA LEU A 465 33.49 4.67 -24.51
C LEU A 465 33.51 5.12 -25.98
N ASN A 466 33.24 6.40 -26.26
CA ASN A 466 33.32 6.97 -27.60
C ASN A 466 34.72 6.78 -28.20
N HIS A 467 35.76 7.16 -27.46
CA HIS A 467 37.15 6.97 -27.90
C HIS A 467 37.53 5.49 -28.02
N PHE A 468 37.12 4.63 -27.08
CA PHE A 468 37.41 3.20 -27.17
C PHE A 468 36.78 2.58 -28.42
N CYS A 469 35.53 2.92 -28.73
CA CYS A 469 34.78 2.38 -29.87
C CYS A 469 35.33 2.90 -31.21
N ALA A 470 35.54 4.22 -31.32
CA ALA A 470 35.92 4.90 -32.55
C ALA A 470 37.09 5.88 -32.32
N PRO A 471 38.32 5.39 -32.10
CA PRO A 471 39.47 6.21 -31.71
C PRO A 471 39.93 7.20 -32.78
N ASP A 472 39.59 6.96 -34.05
CA ASP A 472 39.89 7.87 -35.16
C ASP A 472 38.89 9.04 -35.23
N ASP A 473 37.68 8.85 -34.68
CA ASP A 473 36.58 9.82 -34.73
C ASP A 473 36.51 10.66 -33.44
N PHE A 474 37.01 10.15 -32.31
CA PHE A 474 36.98 10.82 -31.01
C PHE A 474 38.38 10.96 -30.38
N PRO A 475 38.72 12.15 -29.83
CA PRO A 475 40.02 12.36 -29.19
C PRO A 475 40.17 11.52 -27.91
N ALA A 476 41.41 11.14 -27.59
CA ALA A 476 41.72 10.43 -26.35
C ALA A 476 41.39 11.31 -25.12
N PRO A 477 40.58 10.82 -24.16
CA PRO A 477 40.34 11.51 -22.91
C PRO A 477 41.59 11.66 -22.04
N GLU A 478 41.56 12.58 -21.09
CA GLU A 478 42.56 12.65 -20.01
C GLU A 478 42.54 11.32 -19.22
N GLU A 479 43.71 10.80 -18.84
CA GLU A 479 43.85 9.48 -18.22
C GLU A 479 43.20 8.32 -19.04
N SER A 480 43.34 8.34 -20.38
CA SER A 480 42.85 7.25 -21.24
C SER A 480 43.42 5.88 -20.89
N PHE A 481 42.58 4.85 -21.05
CA PHE A 481 42.95 3.45 -20.83
C PHE A 481 43.31 2.77 -22.15
N ALA A 482 44.24 1.81 -22.09
CA ALA A 482 44.63 1.04 -23.25
C ALA A 482 43.46 0.14 -23.75
N PRO A 483 43.33 -0.10 -25.08
CA PRO A 483 42.22 -0.87 -25.64
C PRO A 483 42.10 -2.32 -25.11
N ASP A 484 43.22 -2.93 -24.73
CA ASP A 484 43.28 -4.26 -24.14
C ASP A 484 42.72 -4.30 -22.70
N ALA A 485 42.76 -3.18 -21.97
CA ALA A 485 42.13 -3.06 -20.66
C ALA A 485 40.59 -3.04 -20.74
N TRP A 486 40.04 -2.36 -21.76
CA TRP A 486 38.59 -2.34 -22.04
C TRP A 486 38.06 -3.69 -22.49
N SER A 487 38.84 -4.42 -23.29
CA SER A 487 38.46 -5.73 -23.82
C SER A 487 38.89 -6.88 -22.91
N CYS A 488 39.44 -6.60 -21.72
CA CYS A 488 39.95 -7.61 -20.80
C CYS A 488 38.81 -8.53 -20.34
N PRO A 489 38.90 -9.87 -20.51
CA PRO A 489 37.84 -10.78 -20.10
C PRO A 489 37.51 -10.70 -18.61
N ARG A 490 38.52 -10.48 -17.76
CA ARG A 490 38.33 -10.28 -16.31
C ARG A 490 37.56 -8.98 -16.01
N HIS A 491 37.82 -7.92 -16.78
CA HIS A 491 37.11 -6.67 -16.65
C HIS A 491 35.62 -6.85 -16.99
N LEU A 492 35.33 -7.42 -18.17
CA LEU A 492 33.96 -7.63 -18.65
C LEU A 492 33.17 -8.57 -17.73
N ALA A 493 33.77 -9.68 -17.29
CA ALA A 493 33.15 -10.59 -16.31
C ALA A 493 32.90 -9.89 -14.96
N GLY A 494 33.82 -9.03 -14.52
CA GLY A 494 33.66 -8.24 -13.29
C GLY A 494 32.49 -7.28 -13.35
N ARG A 495 32.30 -6.62 -14.50
CA ARG A 495 31.18 -5.70 -14.74
C ARG A 495 29.86 -6.42 -14.85
N ALA A 496 29.82 -7.53 -15.59
CA ALA A 496 28.63 -8.36 -15.69
C ALA A 496 28.18 -8.86 -14.31
N ARG A 497 29.12 -9.32 -13.47
CA ARG A 497 28.81 -9.76 -12.10
C ARG A 497 28.26 -8.61 -11.25
N ALA A 498 28.90 -7.44 -11.26
CA ALA A 498 28.43 -6.28 -10.49
C ALA A 498 27.01 -5.86 -10.89
N ALA A 499 26.72 -5.79 -12.20
CA ALA A 499 25.38 -5.49 -12.70
C ALA A 499 24.36 -6.58 -12.29
N LEU A 500 24.73 -7.86 -12.35
CA LEU A 500 23.85 -8.95 -11.86
C LEU A 500 23.58 -8.86 -10.37
N ASP A 501 24.56 -8.49 -9.57
CA ASP A 501 24.39 -8.30 -8.12
C ASP A 501 23.39 -7.17 -7.84
N VAL A 502 23.48 -6.05 -8.57
CA VAL A 502 22.46 -4.97 -8.52
C VAL A 502 21.08 -5.49 -8.91
N LEU A 503 20.95 -6.20 -10.04
CA LEU A 503 19.67 -6.76 -10.46
C LEU A 503 19.10 -7.77 -9.45
N ARG A 504 19.94 -8.47 -8.68
CA ARG A 504 19.53 -9.45 -7.67
C ARG A 504 19.19 -8.82 -6.32
N GLU A 505 19.91 -7.79 -5.87
CA GLU A 505 19.55 -7.02 -4.67
C GLU A 505 18.15 -6.44 -4.83
N VAL A 506 17.91 -5.83 -6.00
CA VAL A 506 16.59 -5.34 -6.38
C VAL A 506 15.55 -6.47 -6.34
N LYS A 507 15.90 -7.74 -6.62
CA LYS A 507 14.97 -8.89 -6.55
C LYS A 507 14.75 -9.41 -5.12
N ARG A 508 15.70 -9.23 -4.20
CA ARG A 508 15.54 -9.69 -2.79
C ARG A 508 14.58 -8.82 -2.00
N ASP A 509 14.60 -7.51 -2.25
CA ASP A 509 13.59 -6.59 -1.72
C ASP A 509 12.16 -6.94 -2.21
N ASP A 510 12.04 -7.72 -3.29
CA ASP A 510 10.76 -8.20 -3.85
C ASP A 510 10.31 -9.57 -3.29
N GLY A 511 11.21 -10.34 -2.65
CA GLY A 511 11.00 -11.75 -2.30
C GLY A 511 10.72 -12.03 -0.82
N ASP A 512 10.99 -11.07 0.08
CA ASP A 512 10.74 -11.23 1.53
C ASP A 512 9.24 -11.18 1.90
N GLY A 513 8.34 -11.25 0.92
CA GLY A 513 6.91 -11.54 1.10
C GLY A 513 6.53 -13.02 0.99
N ASP A 514 7.48 -13.94 0.73
CA ASP A 514 7.20 -15.38 0.50
C ASP A 514 7.49 -16.30 1.72
N ASP A 515 8.12 -15.81 2.79
CA ASP A 515 8.39 -16.62 4.00
C ASP A 515 7.43 -16.28 5.15
N GLY A 516 6.15 -16.50 4.88
CA GLY A 516 5.12 -16.63 5.91
C GLY A 516 5.02 -18.07 6.44
N GLY A 517 5.85 -18.42 7.43
CA GLY A 517 5.51 -19.43 8.43
C GLY A 517 6.24 -20.77 8.34
N ASP A 518 7.16 -21.00 9.28
CA ASP A 518 7.15 -22.26 10.02
C ASP A 518 7.47 -22.02 11.50
N GLY A 519 6.67 -22.64 12.35
CA GLY A 519 6.79 -22.59 13.79
C GLY A 519 8.01 -23.38 14.25
N GLY A 520 8.74 -22.82 15.20
CA GLY A 520 9.84 -23.50 15.86
C GLY A 520 9.87 -23.14 17.33
N ASP A 521 9.31 -24.02 18.14
CA ASP A 521 9.31 -24.02 19.60
C ASP A 521 10.67 -23.61 20.19
N GLY A 522 10.63 -22.57 21.03
CA GLY A 522 11.75 -22.17 21.88
C GLY A 522 11.41 -22.43 23.34
N ASP A 523 11.47 -23.71 23.71
CA ASP A 523 11.25 -24.23 25.06
C ASP A 523 12.25 -23.65 26.07
N ASP A 524 11.76 -23.49 27.30
CA ASP A 524 12.46 -22.96 28.46
C ASP A 524 13.66 -23.82 28.84
N GLY A 525 14.82 -23.18 29.06
CA GLY A 525 16.04 -23.85 29.52
C GLY A 525 16.92 -22.90 30.33
N GLY A 526 16.52 -22.63 31.57
CA GLY A 526 17.21 -21.69 32.45
C GLY A 526 18.62 -22.12 32.86
N HIS A 527 19.52 -21.13 32.95
CA HIS A 527 20.69 -21.04 33.84
C HIS A 527 20.80 -19.55 34.23
N GLY A 528 20.88 -19.11 35.49
CA GLY A 528 21.44 -19.75 36.66
C GLY A 528 22.89 -19.31 36.87
N GLY A 529 23.10 -18.15 37.49
CA GLY A 529 24.40 -17.63 37.97
C GLY A 529 24.94 -16.47 37.12
N GLY A 530 25.39 -15.34 37.66
CA GLY A 530 25.81 -15.02 39.01
C GLY A 530 27.16 -14.31 38.94
N GLY A 531 27.19 -13.04 39.35
CA GLY A 531 28.41 -12.34 39.78
C GLY A 531 29.22 -11.64 38.69
N GLY A 532 29.59 -10.38 38.96
CA GLY A 532 30.62 -9.69 38.21
C GLY A 532 30.48 -8.17 38.24
N GLU A 533 30.99 -7.57 39.31
CA GLU A 533 31.17 -6.13 39.50
C GLU A 533 31.97 -5.48 38.34
N GLY A 534 31.73 -4.18 38.08
CA GLY A 534 32.37 -3.38 37.01
C GLY A 534 33.84 -3.02 37.27
N PRO A 535 34.36 -1.82 36.93
CA PRO A 535 33.89 -0.79 35.99
C PRO A 535 34.93 -0.46 34.90
N TRP A 536 34.53 0.25 33.83
CA TRP A 536 35.13 1.48 33.27
C TRP A 536 34.25 1.96 32.11
#